data_AF-C6PRZ6-F1
#
_entry.id   AF-C6PRZ6-F1
#
_cell.length_a   1.000
_cell.length_b   1.000
_cell.length_c   1.000
_cell.angle_alpha   90.00
_cell.angle_beta   90.00
_cell.angle_gamma   90.00
#
_symmetry.space_group_name_H-M   'P 1'
#
loop_
_entity.id
_entity.type
_entity.pdbx_description
1 polymer ?
#
loop_
_entity_poly.entity_id
_entity_poly.type
_entity_poly.pdbx_seq_one_letter_code
_entity_poly.pdbx_strand_id
1 'polypeptide(L)'
;MLFALSLIPGIIICLFNFMGIDFSYTIIEPLNKVKALYDINYRRYLGAVNTTQDTINMGRVIFNKLYAMYDEPGAVGTVCGLILFIEKLDLKKNVENKIIFIGGLISFSFAFYILLIINLIVCKKYKILAFFILLLTILNFSSLNKDYGVFDKILFNRFTVSDNKLNGDNRTSPELDYAYKQFLKGDVKTILMGKGDGYITNNIDGGVSSTYKIFIYERGLIFFILYLILVVVLYYTNTNSIKNYYILLAFILSIYQRPNILILAYIVLIVGGTLYNSNSENINAI
;
A
#
# COMPACT_ATOMS: atom_id res chain seq x y z
N MET A 1 -12.95 -9.49 10.06
CA MET A 1 -12.52 -10.81 10.57
C MET A 1 -11.53 -11.53 9.63
N LEU A 2 -11.93 -11.97 8.42
CA LEU A 2 -11.05 -12.74 7.51
C LEU A 2 -9.69 -12.09 7.22
N PHE A 3 -9.68 -10.80 6.90
CA PHE A 3 -8.43 -10.07 6.66
C PHE A 3 -7.51 -10.08 7.89
N ALA A 4 -8.02 -9.83 9.09
CA ALA A 4 -7.22 -9.85 10.31
C ALA A 4 -6.60 -11.24 10.56
N LEU A 5 -7.37 -12.31 10.37
CA LEU A 5 -6.86 -13.69 10.50
C LEU A 5 -5.73 -13.99 9.52
N SER A 6 -5.82 -13.47 8.29
CA SER A 6 -4.77 -13.66 7.28
C SER A 6 -3.42 -13.04 7.64
N LEU A 7 -3.40 -12.07 8.57
CA LEU A 7 -2.15 -11.42 9.01
C LEU A 7 -1.41 -12.24 10.07
N ILE A 8 -2.12 -13.08 10.82
CA ILE A 8 -1.59 -13.78 12.00
C ILE A 8 -0.35 -14.63 11.68
N PRO A 9 -0.35 -15.50 10.64
CA PRO A 9 0.83 -16.30 10.34
C PRO A 9 2.06 -15.45 10.07
N GLY A 10 1.91 -14.38 9.28
CA GLY A 10 2.99 -13.46 8.96
C GLY A 10 3.50 -12.70 10.19
N ILE A 11 2.60 -12.25 11.08
CA ILE A 11 2.98 -11.57 12.33
C ILE A 11 3.81 -12.50 13.20
N ILE A 12 3.38 -13.76 13.37
CA ILE A 12 4.13 -14.78 14.12
C ILE A 12 5.52 -14.97 13.52
N ILE A 13 5.61 -15.18 12.21
CA ILE A 13 6.90 -15.35 11.53
C ILE A 13 7.81 -14.14 11.72
N CYS A 14 7.29 -12.91 11.63
CA CYS A 14 8.08 -11.71 11.86
C CYS A 14 8.58 -11.61 13.30
N LEU A 15 7.76 -11.97 14.30
CA LEU A 15 8.15 -11.96 15.71
C LEU A 15 9.26 -12.96 16.02
N PHE A 16 9.13 -14.21 15.53
CA PHE A 16 10.16 -15.24 15.74
C PHE A 16 11.46 -14.93 14.99
N ASN A 17 11.37 -14.42 13.76
CA ASN A 17 12.53 -13.94 13.01
C ASN A 17 13.26 -12.84 13.80
N PHE A 18 12.52 -11.91 14.40
CA PHE A 18 13.12 -10.87 15.26
C PHE A 18 13.82 -11.45 16.50
N MET A 19 13.32 -12.56 17.03
CA MET A 19 13.98 -13.33 18.11
C MET A 19 15.14 -14.20 17.61
N GLY A 20 15.40 -14.23 16.31
CA GLY A 20 16.46 -15.00 15.67
C GLY A 20 16.13 -16.45 15.34
N ILE A 21 14.84 -16.77 15.29
CA ILE A 21 14.33 -18.09 14.96
C ILE A 21 13.73 -18.01 13.55
N ASP A 22 14.42 -18.57 12.56
CA ASP A 22 13.88 -18.73 11.21
C ASP A 22 13.13 -20.07 11.12
N PHE A 23 11.89 -20.02 10.66
CA PHE A 23 11.12 -21.23 10.39
C PHE A 23 11.56 -21.87 9.07
N SER A 24 11.31 -23.17 8.90
CA SER A 24 11.51 -23.81 7.60
C SER A 24 10.66 -23.14 6.52
N TYR A 25 11.29 -22.76 5.43
CA TYR A 25 10.63 -22.17 4.26
C TYR A 25 11.02 -22.90 2.98
N THR A 26 10.20 -22.70 1.95
CA THR A 26 10.50 -23.12 0.57
C THR A 26 10.64 -21.88 -0.30
N ILE A 27 11.49 -21.93 -1.31
CA ILE A 27 11.62 -20.83 -2.26
C ILE A 27 10.58 -21.04 -3.36
N ILE A 28 9.80 -20.01 -3.67
CA ILE A 28 8.85 -20.00 -4.78
C ILE A 28 9.08 -18.77 -5.65
N GLU A 29 8.79 -18.90 -6.94
CA GLU A 29 8.83 -17.79 -7.88
C GLU A 29 7.67 -16.81 -7.61
N PRO A 30 7.88 -15.51 -7.86
CA PRO A 30 6.82 -14.53 -7.72
C PRO A 30 5.79 -14.65 -8.85
N LEU A 31 4.52 -14.43 -8.52
CA LEU A 31 3.46 -14.33 -9.53
C LEU A 31 3.66 -13.11 -10.46
N ASN A 32 4.32 -12.08 -9.95
CA ASN A 32 4.62 -10.88 -10.71
C ASN A 32 5.85 -11.10 -11.61
N LYS A 33 5.63 -11.10 -12.93
CA LYS A 33 6.68 -11.26 -13.94
C LYS A 33 7.82 -10.26 -13.79
N VAL A 34 7.54 -9.03 -13.34
CA VAL A 34 8.58 -8.02 -13.09
C VAL A 34 9.52 -8.48 -11.98
N LYS A 35 8.98 -9.02 -10.88
CA LYS A 35 9.80 -9.55 -9.78
C LYS A 35 10.65 -10.73 -10.24
N ALA A 36 10.11 -11.59 -11.11
CA ALA A 36 10.85 -12.69 -11.70
C ALA A 36 12.02 -12.19 -12.57
N LEU A 37 11.82 -11.12 -13.36
CA LEU A 37 12.88 -10.50 -14.18
C LEU A 37 14.06 -9.96 -13.35
N TYR A 38 13.80 -9.53 -12.10
CA TYR A 38 14.83 -9.06 -11.16
C TYR A 38 15.32 -10.16 -10.19
N ASP A 39 15.02 -11.44 -10.48
CA ASP A 39 15.38 -12.60 -9.65
C ASP A 39 14.94 -12.48 -8.18
N ILE A 40 13.78 -11.85 -7.97
CA ILE A 40 13.20 -11.63 -6.64
C ILE A 40 12.30 -12.81 -6.28
N ASN A 41 12.85 -13.76 -5.53
CA ASN A 41 12.12 -14.94 -5.08
C ASN A 41 11.44 -14.73 -3.71
N TYR A 42 10.40 -15.54 -3.44
CA TYR A 42 9.71 -15.56 -2.15
C TYR A 42 10.19 -16.71 -1.27
N ARG A 43 10.44 -16.42 0.01
CA ARG A 43 10.44 -17.39 1.09
C ARG A 43 9.00 -17.68 1.49
N ARG A 44 8.49 -18.85 1.11
CA ARG A 44 7.17 -19.34 1.50
C ARG A 44 7.26 -20.11 2.80
N TYR A 45 6.65 -19.55 3.83
CA TYR A 45 6.38 -20.18 5.11
C TYR A 45 4.95 -20.73 5.16
N LEU A 46 4.57 -21.39 6.24
CA LEU A 46 3.20 -21.84 6.45
C LEU A 46 2.26 -20.62 6.63
N GLY A 47 1.47 -20.31 5.60
CA GLY A 47 0.47 -19.23 5.63
C GLY A 47 1.03 -17.81 5.46
N ALA A 48 2.31 -17.65 5.12
CA ALA A 48 2.88 -16.35 4.77
C ALA A 48 4.05 -16.48 3.78
N VAL A 49 4.34 -15.38 3.10
CA VAL A 49 5.51 -15.21 2.22
C VAL A 49 6.31 -14.01 2.68
N ASN A 50 7.60 -13.96 2.36
CA ASN A 50 8.45 -12.76 2.44
C ASN A 50 9.40 -12.78 1.23
N THR A 51 9.85 -11.63 0.73
CA THR A 51 10.89 -11.61 -0.32
C THR A 51 12.27 -11.88 0.29
N THR A 52 13.13 -12.54 -0.48
CA THR A 52 14.53 -12.73 -0.09
C THR A 52 15.27 -11.40 0.05
N GLN A 53 14.91 -10.39 -0.76
CA GLN A 53 15.54 -9.07 -0.77
C GLN A 53 15.15 -8.17 0.42
N ASP A 54 13.95 -8.30 0.97
CA ASP A 54 13.54 -7.52 2.16
C ASP A 54 13.95 -8.19 3.48
N THR A 55 14.56 -9.38 3.43
CA THR A 55 15.07 -10.08 4.62
C THR A 55 16.46 -9.57 4.98
N ILE A 56 16.62 -8.99 6.17
CA ILE A 56 17.90 -8.46 6.65
C ILE A 56 18.36 -9.27 7.86
N ASN A 57 19.51 -9.92 7.73
CA ASN A 57 20.13 -10.66 8.83
C ASN A 57 21.13 -9.74 9.57
N MET A 58 20.98 -9.64 10.89
CA MET A 58 21.83 -8.86 11.78
C MET A 58 22.33 -9.72 12.93
N GLY A 59 23.38 -10.50 12.65
CA GLY A 59 23.86 -11.50 13.59
C GLY A 59 22.78 -12.52 13.88
N ARG A 60 22.25 -12.52 15.11
CA ARG A 60 21.18 -13.44 15.51
C ARG A 60 19.79 -12.96 15.11
N VAL A 61 19.58 -11.69 14.80
CA VAL A 61 18.25 -11.14 14.50
C VAL A 61 17.97 -11.24 13.00
N ILE A 62 16.77 -11.68 12.62
CA ILE A 62 16.28 -11.68 11.25
C ILE A 62 15.15 -10.66 11.16
N PHE A 63 15.34 -9.61 10.38
CA PHE A 63 14.33 -8.59 10.17
C PHE A 63 13.59 -8.84 8.86
N ASN A 64 12.25 -8.84 8.94
CA ASN A 64 11.35 -9.00 7.79
C ASN A 64 10.19 -8.00 7.88
N LYS A 65 9.86 -7.36 6.75
CA LYS A 65 8.60 -6.61 6.62
C LYS A 65 7.43 -7.59 6.57
N LEU A 66 6.26 -7.20 7.11
CA LEU A 66 5.08 -8.04 7.01
C LEU A 66 4.46 -8.02 5.61
N TYR A 67 4.61 -9.13 4.91
CA TYR A 67 3.85 -9.47 3.68
C TYR A 67 2.60 -10.31 4.00
N ALA A 68 2.63 -11.12 5.08
CA ALA A 68 1.62 -12.14 5.36
C ALA A 68 1.38 -13.04 4.11
N MET A 69 0.13 -13.32 3.73
CA MET A 69 -0.16 -14.10 2.52
C MET A 69 -0.17 -13.25 1.22
N TYR A 70 0.29 -12.00 1.26
CA TYR A 70 0.17 -11.04 0.17
C TYR A 70 1.50 -10.82 -0.56
N ASP A 71 1.41 -10.29 -1.78
CA ASP A 71 2.56 -10.11 -2.67
C ASP A 71 3.48 -8.95 -2.26
N GLU A 72 3.02 -8.01 -1.43
CA GLU A 72 3.86 -6.89 -0.98
C GLU A 72 3.35 -6.20 0.30
N PRO A 73 4.27 -5.65 1.13
CA PRO A 73 3.94 -5.08 2.44
C PRO A 73 3.20 -3.76 2.29
N GLY A 74 3.42 -3.05 1.18
CA GLY A 74 2.68 -1.84 0.86
C GLY A 74 1.18 -2.09 0.70
N ALA A 75 0.78 -3.24 0.13
CA ALA A 75 -0.62 -3.62 -0.02
C ALA A 75 -1.26 -3.86 1.35
N VAL A 76 -0.60 -4.68 2.17
CA VAL A 76 -1.00 -4.99 3.55
C VAL A 76 -1.21 -3.71 4.35
N GLY A 77 -0.21 -2.84 4.37
CA GLY A 77 -0.28 -1.59 5.10
C GLY A 77 -1.40 -0.66 4.62
N THR A 78 -1.64 -0.58 3.32
CA THR A 78 -2.73 0.26 2.77
C THR A 78 -4.09 -0.25 3.24
N VAL A 79 -4.34 -1.56 3.11
CA VAL A 79 -5.61 -2.18 3.55
C VAL A 79 -5.79 -2.04 5.06
N CYS A 80 -4.74 -2.28 5.86
CA CYS A 80 -4.79 -2.05 7.31
C CYS A 80 -5.15 -0.60 7.64
N GLY A 81 -4.50 0.36 6.99
CA GLY A 81 -4.74 1.79 7.20
C GLY A 81 -6.17 2.19 6.87
N LEU A 82 -6.71 1.71 5.75
CA LEU A 82 -8.09 1.98 5.31
C LEU A 82 -9.13 1.36 6.25
N ILE A 83 -8.95 0.10 6.67
CA ILE A 83 -9.88 -0.54 7.61
C ILE A 83 -9.89 0.20 8.94
N LEU A 84 -8.72 0.49 9.51
CA LEU A 84 -8.64 1.28 10.74
C LEU A 84 -9.22 2.69 10.56
N PHE A 85 -9.18 3.22 9.34
CA PHE A 85 -9.83 4.49 9.02
C PHE A 85 -11.34 4.42 9.12
N ILE A 86 -11.93 3.45 8.45
CA ILE A 86 -13.37 3.19 8.49
C ILE A 86 -13.81 2.95 9.95
N GLU A 87 -13.02 2.18 10.69
CA GLU A 87 -13.24 1.81 12.09
C GLU A 87 -12.87 2.92 13.10
N LYS A 88 -12.54 4.14 12.63
CA LYS A 88 -12.21 5.31 13.46
C LYS A 88 -11.11 5.06 14.50
N LEU A 89 -10.17 4.18 14.14
CA LEU A 89 -9.05 3.73 14.97
C LEU A 89 -9.48 3.22 16.36
N ASP A 90 -10.67 2.61 16.47
CA ASP A 90 -11.13 2.05 17.75
C ASP A 90 -10.49 0.68 18.02
N LEU A 91 -9.31 0.71 18.66
CA LEU A 91 -8.57 -0.49 19.04
C LEU A 91 -9.17 -1.23 20.25
N LYS A 92 -10.13 -0.62 20.96
CA LYS A 92 -10.81 -1.26 22.09
C LYS A 92 -12.02 -2.06 21.64
N LYS A 93 -12.62 -1.69 20.51
CA LYS A 93 -13.81 -2.31 19.94
C LYS A 93 -13.69 -3.83 19.80
N ASN A 94 -12.60 -4.33 19.20
CA ASN A 94 -12.42 -5.75 18.94
C ASN A 94 -10.94 -6.15 18.81
N VAL A 95 -10.67 -7.46 18.81
CA VAL A 95 -9.31 -8.01 18.71
C VAL A 95 -8.76 -7.84 17.29
N GLU A 96 -9.63 -7.87 16.28
CA GLU A 96 -9.27 -7.70 14.88
C GLU A 96 -8.61 -6.35 14.61
N ASN A 97 -9.12 -5.26 15.17
CA ASN A 97 -8.53 -3.93 15.02
C ASN A 97 -7.11 -3.88 15.62
N LYS A 98 -6.86 -4.60 16.71
CA LYS A 98 -5.51 -4.73 17.30
C LYS A 98 -4.58 -5.49 16.37
N ILE A 99 -5.03 -6.62 15.82
CA ILE A 99 -4.25 -7.43 14.86
C ILE A 99 -3.94 -6.61 13.61
N ILE A 100 -4.92 -5.87 13.07
CA ILE A 100 -4.77 -5.02 11.89
C ILE A 100 -3.80 -3.87 12.17
N PHE A 101 -3.87 -3.25 13.35
CA PHE A 101 -2.95 -2.20 13.75
C PHE A 101 -1.50 -2.70 13.86
N ILE A 102 -1.29 -3.83 14.54
CA ILE A 102 0.03 -4.47 14.65
C ILE A 102 0.55 -4.86 13.26
N GLY A 103 -0.28 -5.49 12.44
CA GLY A 103 0.12 -5.89 11.08
C GLY A 103 0.47 -4.70 10.20
N GLY A 104 -0.30 -3.61 10.29
CA GLY A 104 0.00 -2.36 9.62
C GLY A 104 1.36 -1.78 10.03
N LEU A 105 1.68 -1.76 11.33
CA LEU A 105 2.97 -1.29 11.83
C LEU A 105 4.15 -2.15 11.32
N ILE A 106 4.04 -3.49 11.42
CA ILE A 106 5.11 -4.42 11.00
C ILE A 106 5.26 -4.46 9.47
N SER A 107 4.26 -4.03 8.70
CA SER A 107 4.41 -3.88 7.25
C SER A 107 5.46 -2.85 6.86
N PHE A 108 5.76 -1.88 7.75
CA PHE A 108 6.62 -0.72 7.45
C PHE A 108 6.24 0.02 6.16
N SER A 109 4.95 0.00 5.80
CA SER A 109 4.43 0.65 4.60
C SER A 109 4.27 2.14 4.81
N PHE A 110 4.86 2.94 3.92
CA PHE A 110 4.68 4.39 3.91
C PHE A 110 3.19 4.82 3.85
N ALA A 111 2.39 4.11 3.05
CA ALA A 111 0.96 4.38 2.93
C ALA A 111 0.22 4.16 4.26
N PHE A 112 0.58 3.11 5.01
CA PHE A 112 0.00 2.85 6.32
C PHE A 112 0.25 4.00 7.29
N TYR A 113 1.50 4.46 7.40
CA TYR A 113 1.85 5.53 8.33
C TYR A 113 1.15 6.85 7.97
N ILE A 114 1.05 7.20 6.69
CA ILE A 114 0.25 8.37 6.26
C ILE A 114 -1.20 8.21 6.69
N LEU A 115 -1.84 7.08 6.37
CA LEU A 115 -3.24 6.83 6.73
C LEU A 115 -3.46 6.83 8.24
N LEU A 116 -2.50 6.30 9.01
CA LEU A 116 -2.52 6.31 10.46
C LEU A 116 -2.45 7.74 11.03
N ILE A 117 -1.57 8.60 10.47
CA ILE A 117 -1.48 10.01 10.87
C ILE A 117 -2.79 10.73 10.57
N ILE A 118 -3.33 10.57 9.36
CA ILE A 118 -4.62 11.19 8.98
C ILE A 118 -5.72 10.71 9.93
N ASN A 119 -5.75 9.41 10.25
CA ASN A 119 -6.70 8.85 11.21
C ASN A 119 -6.62 9.48 12.60
N LEU A 120 -5.42 9.65 13.12
CA LEU A 120 -5.20 10.26 14.43
C LEU A 120 -5.62 11.73 14.45
N ILE A 121 -5.38 12.46 13.36
CA ILE A 121 -5.83 13.85 13.20
C ILE A 121 -7.36 13.91 13.18
N VAL A 122 -8.00 13.09 12.34
CA VAL A 122 -9.46 13.09 12.14
C VAL A 122 -10.19 12.64 13.40
N CYS A 123 -9.72 11.58 14.07
CA CYS A 123 -10.36 11.05 15.27
C CYS A 123 -10.13 11.92 16.51
N LYS A 124 -9.23 12.93 16.45
CA LYS A 124 -8.81 13.83 17.54
C LYS A 124 -8.33 13.12 18.83
N LYS A 125 -8.21 11.79 18.83
CA LYS A 125 -7.72 10.96 19.93
C LYS A 125 -6.23 10.67 19.69
N TYR A 126 -5.44 10.76 20.75
CA TYR A 126 -4.00 10.43 20.75
C TYR A 126 -3.08 11.33 19.90
N LYS A 127 -3.34 12.65 19.85
CA LYS A 127 -2.50 13.64 19.14
C LYS A 127 -1.01 13.55 19.50
N ILE A 128 -0.71 13.28 20.78
CA ILE A 128 0.66 13.10 21.29
C ILE A 128 1.29 11.80 20.78
N LEU A 129 0.53 10.70 20.74
CA LEU A 129 1.01 9.44 20.17
C LEU A 129 1.22 9.56 18.66
N ALA A 130 0.34 10.29 17.96
CA ALA A 130 0.51 10.62 16.54
C ALA A 130 1.78 11.43 16.30
N PHE A 131 2.03 12.43 17.17
CA PHE A 131 3.26 13.20 17.15
C PHE A 131 4.48 12.33 17.43
N PHE A 132 4.46 11.41 18.40
CA PHE A 132 5.58 10.50 18.66
C PHE A 132 5.78 9.46 17.57
N ILE A 133 4.72 8.91 16.97
CA ILE A 133 4.83 8.01 15.82
C ILE A 133 5.41 8.77 14.64
N LEU A 134 4.89 9.96 14.33
CA LEU A 134 5.42 10.83 13.29
C LEU A 134 6.87 11.23 13.58
N LEU A 135 7.20 11.60 14.83
CA LEU A 135 8.53 11.98 15.27
C LEU A 135 9.49 10.80 15.23
N LEU A 136 9.11 9.60 15.64
CA LEU A 136 9.93 8.39 15.50
C LEU A 136 10.10 8.04 14.03
N THR A 137 9.08 8.24 13.20
CA THR A 137 9.19 8.06 11.75
C THR A 137 10.17 9.11 11.17
N ILE A 138 10.09 10.38 11.60
CA ILE A 138 10.98 11.50 11.20
C ILE A 138 12.40 11.40 11.76
N LEU A 139 12.58 10.93 12.99
CA LEU A 139 13.89 10.70 13.61
C LEU A 139 14.56 9.48 12.94
N ASN A 140 13.77 8.48 12.55
CA ASN A 140 14.18 7.46 11.59
C ASN A 140 14.45 8.01 10.18
N PHE A 141 14.16 9.27 9.88
CA PHE A 141 14.53 9.99 8.64
C PHE A 141 15.63 11.05 8.85
N SER A 142 16.14 11.24 10.07
CA SER A 142 17.18 12.24 10.36
C SER A 142 18.58 11.73 10.01
N SER A 143 19.48 12.64 9.60
CA SER A 143 20.87 12.31 9.22
C SER A 143 21.71 11.71 10.35
N LEU A 144 21.18 11.66 11.58
CA LEU A 144 21.79 11.05 12.77
C LEU A 144 21.78 9.51 12.73
N ASN A 145 20.98 8.89 11.84
CA ASN A 145 20.86 7.43 11.71
C ASN A 145 21.68 6.81 10.56
N LYS A 146 22.52 7.61 9.87
CA LYS A 146 23.35 7.15 8.75
C LYS A 146 24.30 6.00 9.12
N ASP A 147 24.68 5.87 10.39
CA ASP A 147 25.65 4.87 10.85
C ASP A 147 25.01 3.56 11.34
N TYR A 148 23.67 3.47 11.44
CA TYR A 148 22.96 2.30 11.98
C TYR A 148 22.13 1.57 10.91
N GLY A 149 22.84 1.05 9.91
CA GLY A 149 22.65 -0.12 9.02
C GLY A 149 21.29 -0.70 8.56
N VAL A 150 20.19 -0.53 9.29
CA VAL A 150 18.90 -1.22 9.03
C VAL A 150 17.91 -0.29 8.37
N PHE A 151 17.69 0.86 8.98
CA PHE A 151 16.76 1.85 8.46
C PHE A 151 17.28 2.47 7.16
N ASP A 152 18.61 2.62 7.04
CA ASP A 152 19.27 3.17 5.84
C ASP A 152 18.93 2.36 4.57
N LYS A 153 19.11 1.03 4.63
CA LYS A 153 18.80 0.12 3.51
C LYS A 153 17.32 -0.01 3.22
N ILE A 154 16.46 0.10 4.23
CA ILE A 154 15.01 -0.20 4.13
C ILE A 154 14.17 1.02 3.73
N LEU A 155 14.50 2.19 4.27
CA LEU A 155 13.72 3.43 4.14
C LEU A 155 14.50 4.55 3.45
N PHE A 156 15.79 4.76 3.77
CA PHE A 156 16.56 5.90 3.24
C PHE A 156 16.99 5.74 1.78
N ASN A 157 17.19 4.52 1.29
CA ASN A 157 17.39 4.27 -0.15
C ASN A 157 16.23 4.79 -1.02
N ARG A 158 15.06 5.13 -0.44
CA ARG A 158 13.94 5.76 -1.16
C ARG A 158 14.01 7.30 -1.19
N PHE A 159 14.95 7.92 -0.50
CA PHE A 159 15.06 9.38 -0.41
C PHE A 159 16.46 9.90 -0.71
N THR A 160 17.42 9.02 -0.97
CA THR A 160 18.71 9.43 -1.56
C THR A 160 18.43 10.08 -2.91
N VAL A 161 18.84 11.35 -3.06
CA VAL A 161 18.73 12.06 -4.33
C VAL A 161 19.97 11.74 -5.14
N SER A 162 19.81 11.01 -6.24
CA SER A 162 20.83 10.87 -7.28
C SER A 162 20.29 11.53 -8.55
N ASP A 163 21.12 12.35 -9.19
CA ASP A 163 20.79 13.05 -10.44
C ASP A 163 19.46 13.84 -10.40
N ASN A 164 19.24 14.65 -9.36
CA ASN A 164 18.02 15.45 -9.13
C ASN A 164 16.71 14.64 -9.08
N LYS A 165 16.77 13.32 -8.89
CA LYS A 165 15.61 12.45 -8.66
C LYS A 165 15.73 11.74 -7.32
N LEU A 166 14.60 11.61 -6.62
CA LEU A 166 14.53 10.80 -5.41
C LEU A 166 14.65 9.32 -5.81
N ASN A 167 15.55 8.53 -5.21
CA ASN A 167 15.68 7.09 -5.48
C ASN A 167 14.43 6.27 -5.13
N GLY A 168 13.49 6.85 -4.39
CA GLY A 168 12.16 6.26 -4.13
C GLY A 168 11.14 6.55 -5.22
N ASP A 169 11.48 7.35 -6.23
CA ASP A 169 10.69 7.57 -7.44
C ASP A 169 10.86 6.42 -8.44
N ASN A 170 11.04 5.19 -7.96
CA ASN A 170 11.02 3.97 -8.75
C ASN A 170 9.58 3.53 -9.06
N ARG A 171 8.64 4.49 -9.08
CA ARG A 171 7.23 4.22 -9.39
C ARG A 171 6.97 4.16 -10.88
N THR A 172 7.86 4.72 -11.69
CA THR A 172 7.86 4.61 -13.15
C THR A 172 9.28 4.34 -13.59
N SER A 173 9.45 3.51 -14.61
CA SER A 173 10.74 3.38 -15.29
C SER A 173 10.94 4.53 -16.28
N PRO A 174 12.20 4.95 -16.55
CA PRO A 174 12.49 5.95 -17.58
C PRO A 174 11.90 5.61 -18.94
N GLU A 175 11.90 4.33 -19.31
CA GLU A 175 11.35 3.78 -20.54
C GLU A 175 9.85 4.03 -20.61
N LEU A 176 9.12 3.75 -19.52
CA LEU A 176 7.70 4.04 -19.46
C LEU A 176 7.42 5.54 -19.47
N ASP A 177 8.19 6.36 -18.74
CA ASP A 177 7.98 7.80 -18.72
C ASP A 177 8.19 8.43 -20.10
N TYR A 178 9.20 7.95 -20.83
CA TYR A 178 9.40 8.32 -22.23
C TYR A 178 8.22 7.88 -23.09
N ALA A 179 7.85 6.60 -23.04
CA ALA A 179 6.73 6.07 -23.82
C ALA A 179 5.42 6.80 -23.52
N TYR A 180 5.14 7.10 -22.26
CA TYR A 180 3.96 7.84 -21.80
C TYR A 180 3.95 9.28 -22.35
N LYS A 181 5.10 9.97 -22.31
CA LYS A 181 5.22 11.31 -22.92
C LYS A 181 4.98 11.28 -24.42
N GLN A 182 5.44 10.25 -25.13
CA GLN A 182 5.17 10.10 -26.56
C GLN A 182 3.70 9.77 -26.82
N PHE A 183 3.10 8.91 -26.00
CA PHE A 183 1.68 8.59 -26.06
C PHE A 183 0.80 9.84 -25.91
N LEU A 184 1.11 10.73 -24.96
CA LEU A 184 0.37 11.99 -24.77
C LEU A 184 0.52 12.98 -25.93
N LYS A 185 1.54 12.81 -26.79
CA LYS A 185 1.72 13.59 -28.03
C LYS A 185 1.11 12.90 -29.26
N GLY A 186 0.57 11.69 -29.08
CA GLY A 186 0.00 10.89 -30.15
C GLY A 186 -1.41 11.31 -30.54
N ASP A 187 -2.05 10.45 -31.32
CA ASP A 187 -3.41 10.67 -31.78
C ASP A 187 -4.43 10.69 -30.63
N VAL A 188 -5.40 11.61 -30.71
CA VAL A 188 -6.42 11.83 -29.67
C VAL A 188 -7.25 10.56 -29.43
N LYS A 189 -7.58 9.79 -30.47
CA LYS A 189 -8.34 8.55 -30.32
C LYS A 189 -7.56 7.54 -29.48
N THR A 190 -6.26 7.41 -29.74
CA THR A 190 -5.38 6.53 -28.95
C THR A 190 -5.25 7.00 -27.51
N ILE A 191 -5.17 8.32 -27.25
CA ILE A 191 -5.12 8.84 -25.88
C ILE A 191 -6.42 8.54 -25.12
N LEU A 192 -7.56 8.68 -25.79
CA LEU A 192 -8.88 8.45 -25.18
C LEU A 192 -9.17 6.98 -24.91
N MET A 193 -8.79 6.09 -25.82
CA MET A 193 -9.10 4.65 -25.77
C MET A 193 -7.97 3.79 -25.19
N GLY A 194 -6.75 4.31 -25.13
CA GLY A 194 -5.56 3.57 -24.72
C GLY A 194 -4.98 2.70 -25.83
N LYS A 195 -3.87 2.02 -25.51
CA LYS A 195 -3.16 1.11 -26.42
C LYS A 195 -3.56 -0.37 -26.29
N GLY A 196 -4.44 -0.71 -25.35
CA GLY A 196 -4.85 -2.07 -25.03
C GLY A 196 -4.22 -2.57 -23.72
N ASP A 197 -4.97 -3.41 -23.01
CA ASP A 197 -4.56 -4.01 -21.73
C ASP A 197 -3.33 -4.91 -21.92
N GLY A 198 -2.33 -4.76 -21.06
CA GLY A 198 -1.07 -5.51 -21.15
C GLY A 198 -0.11 -5.05 -22.24
N TYR A 199 -0.40 -3.93 -22.94
CA TYR A 199 0.50 -3.38 -23.97
C TYR A 199 1.89 -3.09 -23.41
N ILE A 200 1.99 -2.51 -22.20
CA ILE A 200 3.27 -2.16 -21.57
C ILE A 200 4.11 -3.42 -21.37
N THR A 201 3.53 -4.45 -20.75
CA THR A 201 4.23 -5.72 -20.48
C THR A 201 4.71 -6.41 -21.76
N ASN A 202 3.97 -6.28 -22.86
CA ASN A 202 4.28 -6.97 -24.11
C ASN A 202 5.19 -6.18 -25.06
N ASN A 203 5.28 -4.85 -24.92
CA ASN A 203 5.91 -4.00 -25.93
C ASN A 203 6.91 -2.97 -25.38
N ILE A 204 6.99 -2.79 -24.06
CA ILE A 204 7.91 -1.84 -23.43
C ILE A 204 8.85 -2.65 -22.55
N ASP A 205 10.01 -2.99 -23.10
CA ASP A 205 11.07 -3.64 -22.33
C ASP A 205 11.55 -2.71 -21.21
N GLY A 206 11.72 -3.27 -20.00
CA GLY A 206 11.94 -2.47 -18.78
C GLY A 206 10.77 -1.55 -18.37
N GLY A 207 9.61 -1.63 -19.05
CA GLY A 207 8.42 -0.85 -18.76
C GLY A 207 7.73 -1.29 -17.47
N VAL A 208 8.12 -0.71 -16.34
CA VAL A 208 7.54 -1.01 -15.03
C VAL A 208 6.96 0.26 -14.44
N SER A 209 5.72 0.19 -13.95
CA SER A 209 5.19 1.25 -13.11
C SER A 209 4.17 0.78 -12.10
N SER A 210 4.11 1.53 -11.00
CA SER A 210 3.11 1.44 -9.95
C SER A 210 2.30 2.74 -9.88
N THR A 211 1.98 3.37 -11.01
CA THR A 211 1.23 4.65 -11.05
C THR A 211 0.01 4.60 -11.97
N TYR A 212 -0.90 5.56 -11.77
CA TYR A 212 -2.08 5.78 -12.61
C TYR A 212 -1.77 5.89 -14.13
N LYS A 213 -0.52 6.21 -14.52
CA LYS A 213 -0.10 6.31 -15.92
C LYS A 213 -0.35 5.02 -16.69
N ILE A 214 -0.22 3.84 -16.06
CA ILE A 214 -0.52 2.56 -16.71
C ILE A 214 -1.97 2.50 -17.18
N PHE A 215 -2.93 2.92 -16.35
CA PHE A 215 -4.33 2.92 -16.75
C PHE A 215 -4.62 3.80 -17.93
N ILE A 216 -4.09 5.03 -17.91
CA ILE A 216 -4.33 5.97 -18.99
C ILE A 216 -3.66 5.45 -20.27
N TYR A 217 -2.44 4.91 -20.17
CA TYR A 217 -1.69 4.41 -21.32
C TYR A 217 -2.33 3.16 -21.96
N GLU A 218 -2.72 2.17 -21.15
CA GLU A 218 -3.27 0.91 -21.66
C GLU A 218 -4.78 0.98 -21.93
N ARG A 219 -5.55 1.61 -21.03
CA ARG A 219 -7.03 1.60 -21.07
C ARG A 219 -7.65 2.94 -21.47
N GLY A 220 -6.83 3.97 -21.61
CA GLY A 220 -7.26 5.27 -22.11
C GLY A 220 -7.83 6.20 -21.03
N LEU A 221 -7.91 7.47 -21.40
CA LEU A 221 -8.43 8.52 -20.53
C LEU A 221 -9.92 8.34 -20.22
N ILE A 222 -10.72 7.85 -21.17
CA ILE A 222 -12.16 7.62 -20.97
C ILE A 222 -12.38 6.61 -19.85
N PHE A 223 -11.69 5.47 -19.92
CA PHE A 223 -11.77 4.45 -18.87
C PHE A 223 -11.38 5.00 -17.51
N PHE A 224 -10.28 5.76 -17.44
CA PHE A 224 -9.80 6.35 -16.19
C PHE A 224 -10.82 7.31 -15.58
N ILE A 225 -11.43 8.19 -16.38
CA ILE A 225 -12.46 9.12 -15.93
C ILE A 225 -13.72 8.36 -15.47
N LEU A 226 -14.19 7.39 -16.25
CA LEU A 226 -15.34 6.56 -15.87
C LEU A 226 -15.11 5.81 -14.56
N TYR A 227 -13.88 5.32 -14.34
CA TYR A 227 -13.51 4.69 -13.09
C TYR A 227 -13.55 5.66 -11.91
N LEU A 228 -13.03 6.89 -12.06
CA LEU A 228 -13.13 7.92 -11.01
C LEU A 228 -14.60 8.29 -10.73
N ILE A 229 -15.42 8.42 -11.77
CA ILE A 229 -16.86 8.66 -11.63
C ILE A 229 -17.51 7.49 -10.87
N LEU A 230 -17.19 6.24 -11.19
CA LEU A 230 -17.71 5.08 -10.49
C LEU A 230 -17.36 5.13 -8.99
N VAL A 231 -16.11 5.43 -8.63
CA VAL A 231 -15.69 5.56 -7.23
C VAL A 231 -16.48 6.66 -6.50
N VAL A 232 -16.69 7.80 -7.15
CA VAL A 232 -17.47 8.91 -6.61
C VAL A 232 -18.95 8.54 -6.46
N VAL A 233 -19.53 7.89 -7.46
CA VAL A 233 -20.92 7.40 -7.41
C VAL A 233 -21.10 6.39 -6.29
N LEU A 234 -20.22 5.37 -6.21
CA LEU A 234 -20.26 4.38 -5.13
C LEU A 234 -20.15 5.01 -3.75
N TYR A 235 -19.34 6.06 -3.59
CA TYR A 235 -19.29 6.82 -2.36
C TYR A 235 -20.63 7.50 -2.04
N TYR A 236 -21.17 8.28 -2.98
CA TYR A 236 -22.40 9.05 -2.75
C TYR A 236 -23.65 8.19 -2.61
N THR A 237 -23.74 7.04 -3.28
CA THR A 237 -24.90 6.14 -3.16
C THR A 237 -24.93 5.37 -1.84
N ASN A 238 -23.79 5.26 -1.16
CA ASN A 238 -23.65 4.46 0.06
C ASN A 238 -23.36 5.30 1.32
N THR A 239 -23.31 6.63 1.19
CA THR A 239 -23.16 7.54 2.33
C THR A 239 -24.33 8.51 2.45
N ASN A 240 -24.89 8.63 3.65
CA ASN A 240 -25.88 9.67 3.96
C ASN A 240 -25.24 10.93 4.55
N SER A 241 -23.91 10.94 4.71
CA SER A 241 -23.18 11.95 5.45
C SER A 241 -21.95 12.40 4.67
N ILE A 242 -21.90 13.69 4.34
CA ILE A 242 -20.74 14.33 3.72
C ILE A 242 -19.51 14.25 4.64
N LYS A 243 -19.69 14.05 5.94
CA LYS A 243 -18.60 13.91 6.91
C LYS A 243 -17.70 12.71 6.62
N ASN A 244 -18.18 11.73 5.85
CA ASN A 244 -17.40 10.56 5.42
C ASN A 244 -16.44 10.84 4.24
N TYR A 245 -16.28 12.10 3.80
CA TYR A 245 -15.44 12.46 2.64
C TYR A 245 -13.99 11.97 2.75
N TYR A 246 -13.51 11.76 3.97
CA TYR A 246 -12.19 11.20 4.24
C TYR A 246 -12.00 9.79 3.66
N ILE A 247 -13.06 8.99 3.54
CA ILE A 247 -13.01 7.65 2.92
C ILE A 247 -12.70 7.83 1.44
N LEU A 248 -13.46 8.70 0.75
CA LEU A 248 -13.25 9.02 -0.65
C LEU A 248 -11.82 9.55 -0.89
N LEU A 249 -11.33 10.44 -0.02
CA LEU A 249 -9.97 10.97 -0.14
C LEU A 249 -8.91 9.88 0.02
N ALA A 250 -9.03 9.00 1.02
CA ALA A 250 -8.09 7.90 1.23
C ALA A 250 -8.07 6.94 0.03
N PHE A 251 -9.22 6.75 -0.62
CA PHE A 251 -9.35 5.99 -1.86
C PHE A 251 -8.64 6.65 -3.04
N ILE A 252 -8.87 7.95 -3.28
CA ILE A 252 -8.21 8.70 -4.35
C ILE A 252 -6.69 8.68 -4.17
N LEU A 253 -6.20 8.85 -2.94
CA LEU A 253 -4.78 8.76 -2.63
C LEU A 253 -4.23 7.34 -2.88
N SER A 254 -5.03 6.30 -2.62
CA SER A 254 -4.66 4.92 -2.92
C SER A 254 -4.57 4.66 -4.44
N ILE A 255 -5.48 5.26 -5.24
CA ILE A 255 -5.42 5.25 -6.71
C ILE A 255 -4.13 5.87 -7.23
N TYR A 256 -3.72 7.00 -6.64
CA TYR A 256 -2.46 7.64 -7.01
C TYR A 256 -1.25 6.74 -6.71
N GLN A 257 -1.27 6.02 -5.59
CA GLN A 257 -0.14 5.19 -5.15
C GLN A 257 -0.07 3.79 -5.74
N ARG A 258 -1.18 3.20 -6.22
CA ARG A 258 -1.23 1.82 -6.73
C ARG A 258 -2.16 1.68 -7.93
N PRO A 259 -1.68 1.12 -9.06
CA PRO A 259 -2.47 0.97 -10.26
C PRO A 259 -3.31 -0.31 -10.27
N ASN A 260 -3.46 -1.03 -9.16
CA ASN A 260 -4.34 -2.20 -9.09
C ASN A 260 -5.61 -1.85 -8.30
N ILE A 261 -6.32 -0.84 -8.78
CA ILE A 261 -7.49 -0.24 -8.13
C ILE A 261 -8.83 -0.89 -8.47
N LEU A 262 -8.84 -1.73 -9.49
CA LEU A 262 -9.97 -2.64 -9.79
C LEU A 262 -9.92 -3.93 -8.95
N ILE A 263 -9.05 -4.01 -7.95
CA ILE A 263 -9.10 -5.13 -7.01
C ILE A 263 -10.40 -5.00 -6.20
N LEU A 264 -11.20 -6.07 -6.20
CA LEU A 264 -12.46 -6.19 -5.47
C LEU A 264 -12.37 -5.66 -4.03
N ALA A 265 -11.23 -5.85 -3.37
CA ALA A 265 -10.96 -5.33 -2.02
C ALA A 265 -11.22 -3.82 -1.89
N TYR A 266 -10.83 -3.01 -2.88
CA TYR A 266 -11.08 -1.57 -2.88
C TYR A 266 -12.58 -1.26 -2.99
N ILE A 267 -13.30 -1.94 -3.89
CA ILE A 267 -14.75 -1.77 -4.02
C ILE A 267 -15.47 -2.17 -2.72
N VAL A 268 -15.09 -3.28 -2.12
CA VAL A 268 -15.65 -3.75 -0.84
C VAL A 268 -15.37 -2.74 0.28
N LEU A 269 -14.17 -2.16 0.33
CA LEU A 269 -13.81 -1.19 1.35
C LEU A 269 -14.56 0.15 1.17
N ILE A 270 -14.75 0.65 -0.06
CA ILE A 270 -15.47 1.92 -0.25
C ILE A 270 -16.96 1.75 0.02
N VAL A 271 -17.59 0.70 -0.52
CA VAL A 271 -19.03 0.43 -0.33
C VAL A 271 -19.30 0.01 1.12
N GLY A 272 -18.57 -1.00 1.61
CA GLY A 272 -18.75 -1.51 2.96
C GLY A 272 -18.42 -0.47 4.03
N GLY A 273 -17.36 0.32 3.83
CA GLY A 273 -16.96 1.35 4.79
C GLY A 273 -17.93 2.53 4.87
N THR A 274 -18.46 2.98 3.73
CA THR A 274 -19.45 4.07 3.70
C THR A 274 -20.80 3.64 4.28
N LEU A 275 -21.28 2.44 3.95
CA LEU A 275 -22.50 1.86 4.54
C LEU A 275 -22.36 1.67 6.05
N TYR A 276 -21.22 1.12 6.50
CA TYR A 276 -20.95 0.89 7.92
C TYR A 276 -21.02 2.20 8.72
N ASN A 277 -20.32 3.25 8.24
CA ASN A 277 -20.30 4.53 8.93
C ASN A 277 -21.66 5.23 8.90
N SER A 278 -22.38 5.19 7.78
CA SER A 278 -23.72 5.78 7.68
C SER A 278 -24.72 5.14 8.64
N ASN A 279 -24.72 3.80 8.74
CA ASN A 279 -25.58 3.09 9.69
C ASN A 279 -25.20 3.41 11.15
N SER A 280 -23.89 3.52 11.44
CA SER A 280 -23.44 3.90 12.79
C SER A 280 -23.87 5.31 13.18
N GLU A 281 -23.91 6.25 12.24
CA GLU A 281 -24.34 7.63 12.50
C GLU A 281 -25.86 7.69 12.74
N ASN A 282 -26.64 6.93 11.98
CA ASN A 282 -28.09 6.82 12.19
C ASN A 282 -28.45 6.24 13.56
N ILE A 283 -27.74 5.20 14.02
CA ILE A 283 -27.98 4.60 15.34
C ILE A 283 -27.67 5.59 16.47
N ASN A 284 -26.64 6.42 16.34
CA ASN A 284 -26.26 7.40 17.36
C ASN A 284 -27.14 8.66 17.34
N ALA A 285 -28.03 8.81 16.36
CA ALA A 285 -28.95 9.95 16.24
C ALA A 285 -30.36 9.67 16.79
N ILE A 286 -30.64 8.41 17.18
CA ILE A 286 -31.86 7.96 17.85
C ILE A 286 -31.58 7.85 19.35
#